data_AF-A0A7C6QVW5-F1
#
_entry.id   AF-A0A7C6QVW5-F1
#
_cell.length_a   1.000
_cell.length_b   1.000
_cell.length_c   1.000
_cell.angle_alpha   90.00
_cell.angle_beta   90.00
_cell.angle_gamma   90.00
#
_symmetry.space_group_name_H-M   'P 1'
#
loop_
_entity.id
_entity.type
_entity.pdbx_description
1 polymer ?
#
loop_
_entity_poly.entity_id
_entity_poly.type
_entity_poly.pdbx_seq_one_letter_code
_entity_poly.pdbx_strand_id
1 'polypeptide(L)'
;MFQILVSKLDLTRFGRLFQAILVFCYAIPNSGIIWTWDKILTLFLMVSCGSLIFFGLFLIYAAFSFFTTEGLEFMNIFIDGGREFGRYPFSIYGEKILMFLTYIIPLALFQYYPLLYLIDREQSIIFMFTPLIGLLFLIPSYAFFRFGLRRYKSTGS
;
A
#
# COMPACT_ATOMS: atom_id res chain seq x y z
N MET A 1 17.42 -30.04 8.91
CA MET A 1 17.07 -29.21 7.73
C MET A 1 15.62 -28.74 7.72
N PHE A 2 14.63 -29.62 7.90
CA PHE A 2 13.20 -29.24 7.89
C PHE A 2 12.85 -28.20 8.97
N GLN A 3 13.43 -28.32 10.17
CA GLN A 3 13.24 -27.37 11.27
C GLN A 3 13.75 -25.94 10.98
N ILE A 4 14.76 -25.80 10.12
CA ILE A 4 15.33 -24.50 9.70
C ILE A 4 14.51 -23.87 8.56
N LEU A 5 13.91 -24.72 7.71
CA LEU A 5 12.93 -24.29 6.69
C LEU A 5 11.63 -23.81 7.33
N VAL A 6 11.12 -24.55 8.32
CA VAL A 6 9.91 -24.20 9.07
C VAL A 6 10.15 -22.98 9.98
N SER A 7 11.34 -22.79 10.54
CA SER A 7 11.64 -21.58 11.33
C SER A 7 11.76 -20.30 10.49
N LYS A 8 11.98 -20.41 9.17
CA LYS A 8 11.97 -19.28 8.22
C LYS A 8 10.59 -19.06 7.58
N LEU A 9 9.69 -20.03 7.68
CA LEU A 9 8.28 -19.83 7.35
C LEU A 9 7.66 -18.95 8.42
N ASP A 10 7.54 -17.67 8.10
CA ASP A 10 6.87 -16.68 8.94
C ASP A 10 5.35 -16.96 8.88
N LEU A 11 4.90 -17.97 9.66
CA LEU A 11 3.52 -18.46 9.74
C LEU A 11 2.53 -17.30 9.95
N THR A 12 2.97 -16.24 10.61
CA THR A 12 2.25 -14.98 10.82
C THR A 12 1.83 -14.29 9.51
N ARG A 13 2.62 -14.38 8.44
CA ARG A 13 2.28 -13.79 7.13
C ARG A 13 1.23 -14.62 6.40
N PHE A 14 1.39 -15.95 6.42
CA PHE A 14 0.40 -16.86 5.86
C PHE A 14 -0.93 -16.77 6.59
N GLY A 15 -0.92 -16.71 7.92
CA GLY A 15 -2.11 -16.52 8.74
C GLY A 15 -2.86 -15.23 8.41
N ARG A 16 -2.13 -14.11 8.22
CA ARG A 16 -2.73 -12.83 7.80
C ARG A 16 -3.31 -12.85 6.40
N LEU A 17 -2.65 -13.52 5.45
CA LEU A 17 -3.19 -13.68 4.09
C LEU A 17 -4.47 -14.52 4.11
N PHE A 18 -4.45 -15.64 4.83
CA PHE A 18 -5.62 -16.50 4.99
C PHE A 18 -6.78 -15.75 5.66
N GLN A 19 -6.50 -15.02 6.74
CA GLN A 19 -7.49 -14.16 7.41
C GLN A 19 -8.06 -13.12 6.45
N ALA A 20 -7.23 -12.45 5.65
CA ALA A 20 -7.69 -11.47 4.67
C ALA A 20 -8.64 -12.11 3.64
N ILE A 21 -8.31 -13.30 3.13
CA ILE A 21 -9.18 -14.04 2.19
C ILE A 21 -10.53 -14.36 2.85
N LEU A 22 -10.54 -14.86 4.09
CA LEU A 22 -11.79 -15.14 4.81
C LEU A 22 -12.63 -13.88 5.00
N VAL A 23 -12.00 -12.76 5.38
CA VAL A 23 -12.67 -11.47 5.52
C VAL A 23 -13.24 -11.00 4.18
N PHE A 24 -12.54 -11.16 3.06
CA PHE A 24 -13.05 -10.84 1.73
C PHE A 24 -14.24 -11.71 1.33
N CYS A 25 -14.13 -13.03 1.51
CA CYS A 25 -15.23 -13.96 1.21
C CYS A 25 -16.49 -13.65 2.02
N TYR A 26 -16.34 -13.16 3.26
CA TYR A 26 -17.46 -12.73 4.08
C TYR A 26 -17.96 -11.32 3.72
N ALA A 27 -17.07 -10.36 3.49
CA ALA A 27 -17.43 -8.96 3.29
C ALA A 27 -18.04 -8.71 1.91
N ILE A 28 -17.58 -9.39 0.85
CA ILE A 28 -18.07 -9.17 -0.52
C ILE A 28 -19.59 -9.40 -0.64
N PRO A 29 -20.16 -10.53 -0.14
CA PRO A 29 -21.61 -10.74 -0.16
C PRO A 29 -22.39 -9.84 0.81
N ASN A 30 -21.79 -9.47 1.94
CA ASN A 30 -22.45 -8.70 3.01
C ASN A 30 -22.27 -7.17 2.88
N SER A 31 -21.53 -6.68 1.87
CA SER A 31 -21.20 -5.26 1.73
C SER A 31 -22.35 -4.37 1.26
N GLY A 32 -23.42 -4.97 0.72
CA GLY A 32 -24.51 -4.23 0.07
C GLY A 32 -24.11 -3.60 -1.28
N ILE A 33 -22.91 -3.90 -1.78
CA ILE A 33 -22.43 -3.41 -3.08
C ILE A 33 -23.00 -4.30 -4.20
N ILE A 34 -23.58 -3.67 -5.22
CA ILE A 34 -23.96 -4.37 -6.46
C ILE A 34 -22.69 -4.62 -7.26
N TRP A 35 -22.21 -5.87 -7.27
CA TRP A 35 -20.97 -6.26 -7.94
C TRP A 35 -21.15 -6.37 -9.45
N THR A 36 -20.59 -5.41 -10.17
CA THR A 36 -20.45 -5.38 -11.63
C THR A 36 -18.99 -5.64 -12.04
N TRP A 37 -18.75 -5.91 -13.33
CA TRP A 37 -17.40 -6.24 -13.81
C TRP A 37 -16.38 -5.11 -13.58
N ASP A 38 -16.80 -3.86 -13.76
CA ASP A 38 -16.02 -2.65 -13.46
C ASP A 38 -15.65 -2.54 -11.98
N LYS A 39 -16.55 -2.88 -11.05
CA LYS A 39 -16.25 -2.89 -9.60
C LYS A 39 -15.30 -4.02 -9.21
N ILE A 40 -15.43 -5.20 -9.82
CA ILE A 40 -14.46 -6.29 -9.63
C ILE A 40 -13.06 -5.85 -10.09
N LEU A 41 -12.99 -5.23 -11.29
CA LEU A 41 -11.73 -4.69 -11.81
C LEU A 41 -11.19 -3.57 -10.92
N THR A 42 -12.05 -2.69 -10.40
CA THR A 42 -11.67 -1.64 -9.45
C THR A 42 -11.03 -2.25 -8.21
N LEU A 43 -11.68 -3.23 -7.58
CA LEU A 43 -11.14 -3.90 -6.40
C LEU A 43 -9.79 -4.58 -6.69
N PHE A 44 -9.68 -5.24 -7.85
CA PHE A 44 -8.41 -5.85 -8.28
C PHE A 44 -7.29 -4.80 -8.39
N LEU A 45 -7.56 -3.66 -9.04
CA LEU A 45 -6.62 -2.55 -9.16
C LEU A 45 -6.21 -2.00 -7.79
N MET A 46 -7.14 -1.84 -6.85
CA MET A 46 -6.85 -1.41 -5.49
C MET A 46 -5.83 -2.32 -4.82
N VAL A 47 -6.02 -3.64 -4.89
CA VAL A 47 -5.14 -4.63 -4.25
C VAL A 47 -3.79 -4.70 -4.95
N SER A 48 -3.76 -4.77 -6.29
CA SER A 48 -2.51 -4.92 -7.05
C SER A 48 -1.64 -3.66 -6.98
N CYS A 49 -2.23 -2.49 -7.23
CA CYS A 49 -1.50 -1.22 -7.20
C CYS A 49 -1.12 -0.83 -5.77
N GLY A 50 -2.00 -1.06 -4.78
CA GLY A 50 -1.66 -0.88 -3.38
C GLY A 50 -0.43 -1.70 -2.97
N SER A 51 -0.37 -2.97 -3.36
CA SER A 51 0.79 -3.84 -3.10
C SER A 51 2.09 -3.27 -3.70
N LEU A 52 2.03 -2.75 -4.92
CA LEU A 52 3.18 -2.11 -5.57
C LEU A 52 3.58 -0.79 -4.89
N ILE A 53 2.62 0.04 -4.50
CA ILE A 53 2.91 1.30 -3.77
C ILE A 53 3.59 1.01 -2.43
N PHE A 54 3.10 0.01 -1.67
CA PHE A 54 3.77 -0.45 -0.45
C PHE A 54 5.17 -0.96 -0.72
N PHE A 55 5.38 -1.70 -1.82
CA PHE A 55 6.73 -2.08 -2.26
C PHE A 55 7.64 -0.86 -2.51
N GLY A 56 7.11 0.21 -3.12
CA GLY A 56 7.82 1.49 -3.26
C GLY A 56 8.21 2.11 -1.92
N LEU A 57 7.32 2.09 -0.92
CA LEU A 57 7.64 2.56 0.44
C LEU A 57 8.75 1.73 1.10
N PHE A 58 8.71 0.41 0.92
CA PHE A 58 9.80 -0.46 1.41
C PHE A 58 11.12 -0.22 0.66
N LEU A 59 11.09 0.14 -0.63
CA LEU A 59 12.30 0.55 -1.35
C LEU A 59 12.90 1.84 -0.79
N ILE A 60 12.07 2.83 -0.48
CA ILE A 60 12.54 4.07 0.16
C ILE A 60 13.11 3.77 1.54
N TYR A 61 12.43 2.93 2.33
CA TYR A 61 12.92 2.47 3.63
C TYR A 61 14.30 1.80 3.52
N ALA A 62 14.45 0.86 2.59
CA ALA A 62 15.71 0.20 2.33
C ALA A 62 16.80 1.20 1.87
N ALA A 63 16.45 2.17 1.04
CA ALA A 63 17.38 3.21 0.59
C ALA A 63 17.90 4.06 1.76
N PHE A 64 17.03 4.45 2.71
CA PHE A 64 17.42 5.19 3.90
C PHE A 64 18.38 4.40 4.79
N SER A 65 18.21 3.08 4.88
CA SER A 65 19.10 2.22 5.69
C SER A 65 20.57 2.25 5.24
N PHE A 66 20.85 2.66 3.99
CA PHE A 66 22.23 2.86 3.51
C PHE A 66 22.89 4.14 4.04
N PHE A 67 22.09 5.11 4.48
CA PHE A 67 22.57 6.41 4.93
C PHE A 67 22.54 6.57 6.44
N THR A 68 21.50 6.06 7.07
CA THR A 68 21.30 6.17 8.52
C THR A 68 20.57 4.93 9.04
N THR A 69 21.04 4.41 10.17
CA THR A 69 20.32 3.41 10.97
C THR A 69 19.38 4.08 11.96
N GLU A 70 19.65 5.33 12.36
CA GLU A 70 18.83 6.13 13.27
C GLU A 70 17.82 6.95 12.44
N GLY A 71 16.53 6.85 12.78
CA GLY A 71 15.45 7.55 12.06
C GLY A 71 14.58 6.69 11.14
N LEU A 72 14.73 5.37 11.12
CA LEU A 72 13.78 4.50 10.37
C LEU A 72 12.38 4.47 11.00
N GLU A 73 12.21 4.94 12.23
CA GLU A 73 10.93 4.90 12.96
C GLU A 73 9.84 5.76 12.33
N PHE A 74 10.18 6.94 11.77
CA PHE A 74 9.16 7.76 11.10
C PHE A 74 8.60 7.09 9.84
N MET A 75 9.39 6.23 9.19
CA MET A 75 8.92 5.46 8.04
C MET A 75 7.90 4.39 8.44
N ASN A 76 8.01 3.85 9.66
CA ASN A 76 7.01 2.93 10.20
C ASN A 76 5.65 3.63 10.36
N ILE A 77 5.62 4.92 10.69
CA ILE A 77 4.38 5.71 10.73
C ILE A 77 3.68 5.70 9.36
N PHE A 78 4.42 5.75 8.26
CA PHE A 78 3.81 5.70 6.92
C PHE A 78 3.36 4.30 6.52
N ILE A 79 4.14 3.27 6.85
CA ILE A 79 3.79 1.87 6.57
C ILE A 79 2.58 1.43 7.41
N ASP A 80 2.58 1.72 8.71
CA ASP A 80 1.50 1.37 9.62
C ASP A 80 0.33 2.34 9.51
N GLY A 81 0.58 3.64 9.34
CA GLY A 81 -0.46 4.63 9.06
C GLY A 81 -1.22 4.36 7.77
N GLY A 82 -0.54 3.83 6.74
CA GLY A 82 -1.21 3.35 5.52
C GLY A 82 -2.15 2.15 5.77
N ARG A 83 -1.87 1.31 6.77
CA ARG A 83 -2.79 0.23 7.18
C ARG A 83 -4.01 0.77 7.92
N GLU A 84 -3.83 1.82 8.71
CA GLU A 84 -4.90 2.46 9.47
C GLU A 84 -5.76 3.40 8.61
N PHE A 85 -5.22 3.95 7.52
CA PHE A 85 -5.92 4.86 6.61
C PHE A 85 -7.23 4.28 6.05
N GLY A 86 -7.32 2.96 5.93
CA GLY A 86 -8.54 2.26 5.51
C GLY A 86 -9.67 2.20 6.52
N ARG A 87 -9.45 2.59 7.78
CA ARG A 87 -10.40 2.36 8.88
C ARG A 87 -11.28 3.55 9.23
N TYR A 88 -10.92 4.76 8.81
CA TYR A 88 -11.61 5.96 9.23
C TYR A 88 -12.19 6.76 8.06
N PRO A 89 -13.43 7.27 8.18
CA PRO A 89 -14.02 8.15 7.17
C PRO A 89 -13.23 9.46 7.04
N PHE A 90 -13.22 10.00 5.82
CA PHE A 90 -12.49 11.22 5.43
C PHE A 90 -12.74 12.44 6.32
N SER A 91 -13.91 12.52 6.97
CA SER A 91 -14.25 13.57 7.94
C SER A 91 -13.27 13.67 9.11
N ILE A 92 -12.50 12.60 9.40
CA ILE A 92 -11.55 12.54 10.51
C ILE A 92 -10.15 13.02 10.10
N TYR A 93 -9.73 12.79 8.84
CA TYR A 93 -8.40 13.18 8.38
C TYR A 93 -8.32 14.64 7.95
N GLY A 94 -9.41 15.22 7.45
CA GLY A 94 -9.41 16.57 6.92
C GLY A 94 -8.68 16.69 5.57
N GLU A 95 -8.93 17.81 4.89
CA GLU A 95 -8.49 18.02 3.50
C GLU A 95 -6.97 18.02 3.33
N LYS A 96 -6.23 18.64 4.26
CA LYS A 96 -4.77 18.73 4.19
C LYS A 96 -4.08 17.37 4.25
N ILE A 97 -4.56 16.47 5.11
CA ILE A 97 -3.99 15.13 5.22
C ILE A 97 -4.29 14.33 3.96
N LEU A 98 -5.50 14.45 3.40
CA LEU A 98 -5.82 13.79 2.13
C LEU A 98 -4.92 14.30 1.01
N MET A 99 -4.71 15.62 0.87
CA MET A 99 -3.78 16.16 -0.13
C MET A 99 -2.37 15.57 0.03
N PHE A 100 -1.86 15.48 1.26
CA PHE A 100 -0.58 14.84 1.53
C PHE A 100 -0.57 13.37 1.09
N LEU A 101 -1.61 12.61 1.46
CA LEU A 101 -1.74 11.19 1.13
C LEU A 101 -2.04 10.94 -0.35
N THR A 102 -2.54 11.92 -1.09
CA THR A 102 -2.78 11.85 -2.52
C THR A 102 -1.51 12.16 -3.31
N TYR A 103 -0.80 13.23 -2.96
CA TYR A 103 0.29 13.77 -3.78
C TYR A 103 1.68 13.33 -3.34
N ILE A 104 1.90 12.94 -2.08
CA ILE A 104 3.24 12.60 -1.55
C ILE A 104 3.42 11.08 -1.41
N ILE A 105 2.48 10.34 -0.82
CA ILE A 105 2.59 8.88 -0.55
C ILE A 105 1.65 8.01 -1.43
N PRO A 106 0.90 8.64 -2.35
CA PRO A 106 -0.33 8.13 -2.97
C PRO A 106 -1.21 7.08 -2.26
N LEU A 107 -1.33 7.09 -0.93
CA LEU A 107 -2.21 6.15 -0.21
C LEU A 107 -3.70 6.34 -0.56
N ALA A 108 -4.11 7.58 -0.80
CA ALA A 108 -5.49 7.88 -1.18
C ALA A 108 -5.85 7.36 -2.59
N LEU A 109 -4.88 7.31 -3.51
CA LEU A 109 -5.11 6.93 -4.92
C LEU A 109 -5.45 5.46 -5.11
N PHE A 110 -4.92 4.55 -4.29
CA PHE A 110 -5.27 3.12 -4.42
C PHE A 110 -6.42 2.70 -3.51
N GLN A 111 -6.79 3.50 -2.51
CA GLN A 111 -7.78 3.12 -1.51
C GLN A 111 -9.00 4.05 -1.47
N TYR A 112 -8.81 5.35 -1.22
CA TYR A 112 -9.92 6.27 -0.96
C TYR A 112 -10.78 6.56 -2.19
N TYR A 113 -10.16 7.08 -3.26
CA TYR A 113 -10.89 7.40 -4.50
C TYR A 113 -11.56 6.18 -5.16
N PRO A 114 -10.89 5.03 -5.39
CA PRO A 114 -11.54 3.87 -6.00
C PRO A 114 -12.62 3.26 -5.08
N LEU A 115 -12.51 3.42 -3.76
CA LEU A 115 -13.57 3.02 -2.84
C LEU A 115 -14.83 3.85 -3.04
N LEU A 116 -14.73 5.17 -3.29
CA LEU A 116 -15.89 6.03 -3.58
C LEU A 116 -16.65 5.54 -4.82
N TYR A 117 -15.94 5.01 -5.82
CA TYR A 117 -16.53 4.37 -6.99
C TYR A 117 -17.20 3.04 -6.63
N LEU A 118 -16.54 2.18 -5.86
CA LEU A 118 -17.09 0.88 -5.42
C LEU A 118 -18.42 1.02 -4.68
N ILE A 119 -18.55 2.03 -3.82
CA ILE A 119 -19.74 2.26 -2.98
C ILE A 119 -20.77 3.20 -3.62
N ASP A 120 -20.65 3.48 -4.92
CA ASP A 120 -21.55 4.35 -5.69
C ASP A 120 -21.69 5.79 -5.15
N ARG A 121 -20.68 6.28 -4.40
CA ARG A 121 -20.62 7.68 -3.97
C ARG A 121 -20.09 8.60 -5.05
N GLU A 122 -19.31 8.07 -5.99
CA GLU A 122 -18.85 8.76 -7.19
C GLU A 122 -18.99 7.86 -8.42
N GLN A 123 -19.50 8.41 -9.52
CA GLN A 123 -19.75 7.63 -10.74
C GLN A 123 -18.68 7.84 -11.82
N SER A 124 -17.73 8.75 -11.60
CA SER A 124 -16.67 9.01 -12.56
C SER A 124 -15.72 7.83 -12.68
N ILE A 125 -15.56 7.32 -13.90
CA ILE A 125 -14.64 6.21 -14.20
C ILE A 125 -13.17 6.56 -13.92
N ILE A 126 -12.83 7.83 -13.78
CA ILE A 126 -11.49 8.28 -13.39
C ILE A 126 -11.11 7.67 -12.03
N PHE A 127 -12.08 7.56 -11.11
CA PHE A 127 -11.85 7.09 -9.74
C PHE A 127 -11.44 5.61 -9.73
N MET A 128 -11.96 4.80 -10.65
CA MET A 128 -11.55 3.41 -10.85
C MET A 128 -10.07 3.28 -11.26
N PHE A 129 -9.54 4.22 -12.05
CA PHE A 129 -8.17 4.18 -12.55
C PHE A 129 -7.15 4.96 -11.70
N THR A 130 -7.59 5.64 -10.66
CA THR A 130 -6.68 6.32 -9.71
C THR A 130 -5.58 5.41 -9.13
N PRO A 131 -5.78 4.09 -8.88
CA PRO A 131 -4.68 3.23 -8.42
C PRO A 131 -3.50 3.17 -9.41
N LEU A 132 -3.78 3.26 -10.71
CA LEU A 132 -2.73 3.27 -11.75
C LEU A 132 -1.90 4.56 -11.70
N ILE A 133 -2.54 5.69 -11.43
CA ILE A 133 -1.86 6.99 -11.28
C ILE A 133 -0.88 6.91 -10.09
N GLY A 134 -1.26 6.23 -9.01
CA GLY A 134 -0.40 6.00 -7.85
C GLY A 134 0.90 5.25 -8.17
N LEU A 135 0.96 4.46 -9.25
CA LEU A 135 2.18 3.75 -9.66
C LEU A 135 3.32 4.69 -10.08
N LEU A 136 3.03 5.95 -10.41
CA LEU A 136 4.06 6.96 -10.68
C LEU A 136 5.02 7.15 -9.49
N PHE A 137 4.58 6.84 -8.27
CA PHE A 137 5.41 6.86 -7.06
C PHE A 137 6.57 5.86 -7.08
N LEU A 138 6.47 4.79 -7.87
CA LEU A 138 7.56 3.82 -8.01
C LEU A 138 8.80 4.42 -8.66
N ILE A 139 8.63 5.41 -9.53
CA ILE A 139 9.72 6.07 -10.26
C ILE A 139 10.70 6.75 -9.28
N PRO A 140 10.28 7.72 -8.43
CA PRO A 140 11.17 8.32 -7.46
C PRO A 140 11.64 7.33 -6.40
N SER A 141 10.79 6.39 -5.97
CA SER A 141 11.16 5.35 -5.00
C SER A 141 12.36 4.51 -5.49
N TYR A 142 12.28 4.03 -6.72
CA TYR A 142 13.33 3.25 -7.35
C TYR A 142 14.59 4.10 -7.62
N ALA A 143 14.43 5.34 -8.09
CA ALA A 143 15.56 6.25 -8.30
C ALA A 143 16.31 6.51 -6.99
N PHE A 144 15.60 6.74 -5.89
CA PHE A 144 16.19 6.93 -4.56
C PHE A 144 16.91 5.68 -4.06
N PHE A 145 16.32 4.51 -4.24
CA PHE A 145 16.98 3.24 -3.93
C PHE A 145 18.28 3.03 -4.72
N ARG A 146 18.25 3.28 -6.03
CA ARG A 146 19.44 3.20 -6.89
C ARG A 146 20.51 4.21 -6.47
N PHE A 147 20.13 5.39 -6.01
CA PHE A 147 21.04 6.38 -5.46
C PHE A 147 21.67 5.92 -4.14
N GLY A 148 20.87 5.34 -3.24
CA GLY A 148 21.35 4.73 -2.00
C GLY A 148 22.38 3.63 -2.26
N LEU A 149 22.09 2.72 -3.19
CA LEU A 149 23.02 1.65 -3.59
C LEU A 149 24.38 2.17 -4.08
N ARG A 150 24.42 3.30 -4.78
CA ARG A 150 25.68 3.89 -5.26
C ARG A 150 26.55 4.45 -4.14
N ARG A 151 25.95 4.84 -3.02
CA ARG A 151 26.66 5.40 -1.86
C ARG A 151 26.95 4.37 -0.78
N TYR A 152 26.35 3.19 -0.87
CA TYR A 152 26.70 2.05 -0.05
C TYR A 152 28.16 1.65 -0.30
N LYS A 153 29.05 2.01 0.62
CA LYS A 153 30.40 1.45 0.67
C LYS A 153 30.32 0.14 1.43
N SER A 154 30.59 -0.97 0.74
CA SER A 154 30.80 -2.27 1.39
C SER A 154 31.85 -2.10 2.47
N THR A 155 31.49 -2.40 3.72
CA THR A 155 32.46 -2.62 4.80
C THR A 155 33.22 -3.91 4.52
N GLY A 156 34.20 -3.86 3.62
CA GLY A 156 35.10 -4.99 3.36
C GLY A 156 35.99 -4.83 2.13
N SER A 157 37.20 -4.31 2.33
CA SER A 157 38.42 -5.07 2.04
C SER A 157 39.20 -5.22 3.34
#